data_AF-A0A354XWG2-F1
#
_entry.id   AF-A0A354XWG2-F1
#
_cell.length_a   1.000
_cell.length_b   1.000
_cell.length_c   1.000
_cell.angle_alpha   90.00
_cell.angle_beta   90.00
_cell.angle_gamma   90.00
#
_symmetry.space_group_name_H-M   'P 1'
#
loop_
_entity.id
_entity.type
_entity.pdbx_description
1 polymer ?
#
loop_
_entity_poly.entity_id
_entity_poly.type
_entity_poly.pdbx_seq_one_letter_code
_entity_poly.pdbx_strand_id
1 'polypeptide(L)'
;MVRFTHLGTWGNPYSYRLEQNKSQITATYSKTDGLGGYQAGKRIEQGSKKMNLEKWNAVIEKMNSIDFWNIGTHDENIILDGEEWIFEALIDGRYHFITRNSPDHYDGKDFAELCDLVVHVYNE
;
A
#
# COMPACT_ATOMS: atom_id res chain seq x y z
N MET A 1 3.28 -1.36 -11.50
CA MET A 1 3.67 -1.72 -10.11
C MET A 1 2.81 -0.92 -9.16
N VAL A 2 2.34 -1.58 -8.10
CA VAL A 2 1.65 -0.96 -6.96
C VAL A 2 2.41 -1.38 -5.70
N ARG A 3 2.55 -0.47 -4.74
CA ARG A 3 3.09 -0.76 -3.41
C ARG A 3 2.21 -0.13 -2.36
N PHE A 4 1.89 -0.92 -1.34
CA PHE A 4 1.38 -0.43 -0.06
C PHE A 4 2.49 -0.56 0.99
N THR A 5 2.68 0.49 1.77
CA THR A 5 3.57 0.52 2.94
C THR A 5 2.77 1.01 4.13
N HIS A 6 2.83 0.27 5.23
CA HIS A 6 2.14 0.61 6.46
C HIS A 6 3.16 0.84 7.56
N LEU A 7 3.13 2.03 8.14
CA LEU A 7 4.00 2.48 9.22
C LEU A 7 3.15 2.68 10.47
N GLY A 8 2.91 1.60 11.22
CA GLY A 8 2.18 1.68 12.49
C GLY A 8 3.02 2.32 13.58
N THR A 9 2.46 3.22 14.40
CA THR A 9 3.21 3.91 15.47
C THR A 9 3.90 2.92 16.40
N TRP A 10 3.16 1.89 16.81
CA TRP A 10 3.57 0.84 17.74
C TRP A 10 3.75 -0.52 17.05
N GLY A 11 3.48 -0.57 15.75
CA GLY A 11 3.53 -1.78 14.93
C GLY A 11 4.82 -1.88 14.14
N ASN A 12 5.19 -3.11 13.80
CA ASN A 12 6.27 -3.35 12.87
C ASN A 12 5.88 -2.86 11.47
N PRO A 13 6.71 -2.02 10.83
CA PRO A 13 6.50 -1.63 9.45
C PRO A 13 6.44 -2.84 8.52
N TYR A 14 5.52 -2.78 7.56
CA TYR A 14 5.43 -3.77 6.51
C TYR A 14 5.14 -3.12 5.16
N SER A 15 5.47 -3.83 4.09
CA SER A 15 5.18 -3.41 2.73
C SER A 15 4.77 -4.60 1.88
N TYR A 16 3.74 -4.38 1.06
CA TYR A 16 3.30 -5.26 0.00
C TYR A 16 3.54 -4.58 -1.35
N ARG A 17 4.15 -5.28 -2.29
CA ARG A 17 4.37 -4.78 -3.66
C ARG A 17 3.86 -5.79 -4.67
N LEU A 18 3.03 -5.31 -5.58
CA LEU A 18 2.51 -6.05 -6.72
C LEU A 18 3.15 -5.50 -7.99
N GLU A 19 3.78 -6.38 -8.77
CA GLU A 19 4.46 -5.99 -9.99
C GLU A 19 4.04 -6.88 -11.16
N GLN A 20 3.45 -6.25 -12.18
CA GLN A 20 3.16 -6.87 -13.46
C GLN A 20 4.33 -6.65 -14.42
N ASN A 21 4.97 -7.76 -14.84
CA ASN A 21 6.04 -7.79 -15.82
C ASN A 21 5.65 -8.70 -16.98
N LYS A 22 5.46 -8.14 -18.19
CA LYS A 22 5.06 -8.86 -19.42
C LYS A 22 3.81 -9.75 -19.22
N SER A 23 4.01 -10.99 -18.79
CA SER A 23 2.98 -12.03 -18.63
C SER A 23 2.84 -12.55 -17.19
N GLN A 24 3.64 -12.05 -16.24
CA GLN A 24 3.63 -12.52 -14.86
C GLN A 24 3.38 -11.37 -13.90
N ILE A 25 2.60 -11.65 -12.86
CA ILE A 25 2.43 -10.74 -11.73
C ILE A 25 3.12 -11.39 -10.53
N THR A 26 4.02 -10.64 -9.93
CA THR A 26 4.75 -11.06 -8.72
C THR A 26 4.28 -10.18 -7.57
N ALA A 27 3.92 -10.83 -6.46
CA ALA A 27 3.56 -10.18 -5.22
C ALA A 27 4.67 -10.44 -4.21
N THR A 28 5.19 -9.38 -3.60
CA THR A 28 6.27 -9.45 -2.60
C THR A 28 5.85 -8.77 -1.31
N TYR A 29 6.24 -9.35 -0.18
CA TYR A 29 6.02 -8.81 1.15
C TYR A 29 7.35 -8.65 1.89
N SER A 30 7.43 -7.64 2.75
CA SER A 30 8.55 -7.40 3.64
C SER A 30 8.05 -6.81 4.95
N LYS A 31 8.63 -7.24 6.08
CA LYS A 31 8.37 -6.68 7.41
C LYS A 31 9.68 -6.47 8.17
N THR A 32 9.73 -5.43 9.00
CA THR A 32 10.91 -5.04 9.77
C THR A 32 10.69 -5.16 11.29
N ASP A 33 11.76 -5.15 12.09
CA ASP A 33 11.70 -5.26 13.57
C ASP A 33 11.49 -3.94 14.30
N GLY A 34 11.50 -2.81 13.58
CA GLY A 34 11.34 -1.49 14.17
C GLY A 34 9.88 -1.10 14.42
N LEU A 35 9.68 0.20 14.61
CA LEU A 35 8.38 0.82 14.82
C LEU A 35 8.18 1.91 13.76
N GLY A 36 7.01 1.95 13.12
CA GLY A 36 6.72 2.86 12.01
C GLY A 36 6.77 4.33 12.39
N GLY A 37 6.30 4.68 13.59
CA GLY A 37 6.39 6.04 14.13
C GLY A 37 7.79 6.47 14.57
N TYR A 38 8.80 5.59 14.46
CA TYR A 38 10.17 5.81 14.91
C TYR A 38 11.18 5.34 13.86
N GLN A 39 12.08 4.44 14.23
CA GLN A 39 13.01 3.80 13.30
C GLN A 39 12.38 2.52 12.77
N ALA A 40 12.29 2.42 11.45
CA ALA A 40 11.74 1.24 10.79
C ALA A 40 12.54 -0.04 11.05
N GLY A 41 13.80 0.07 11.48
CA GLY A 41 14.62 -1.09 11.84
C GLY A 41 15.12 -1.88 10.63
N LYS A 42 15.43 -3.16 10.85
CA LYS A 42 15.94 -4.11 9.85
C LYS A 42 14.86 -5.08 9.42
N ARG A 43 14.95 -5.58 8.18
CA ARG A 43 14.03 -6.59 7.66
C ARG A 43 14.17 -7.91 8.43
N ILE A 44 13.06 -8.41 8.94
CA ILE A 44 12.97 -9.69 9.68
C ILE A 44 12.13 -10.74 8.95
N GLU A 45 11.26 -10.31 8.04
CA GLU A 45 10.41 -11.20 7.26
C GLU A 45 10.35 -10.75 5.82
N GLN A 46 10.29 -11.70 4.89
CA GLN A 46 10.09 -11.43 3.48
C GLN A 46 9.42 -12.61 2.79
N GLY A 47 8.60 -12.33 1.79
CA GLY A 47 7.93 -13.34 0.99
C GLY A 47 7.77 -12.90 -0.46
N SER A 48 7.64 -13.87 -1.36
CA SER A 48 7.36 -13.62 -2.77
C SER A 48 6.54 -14.77 -3.33
N LYS A 49 5.51 -14.44 -4.11
CA LYS A 49 4.69 -15.43 -4.81
C LYS A 49 4.19 -14.90 -6.14
N LYS A 50 3.84 -15.82 -7.04
CA LYS A 50 3.10 -15.47 -8.26
C LYS A 50 1.67 -15.15 -7.89
N MET A 51 1.12 -14.13 -8.55
CA MET A 51 -0.27 -13.71 -8.43
C MET A 51 -0.96 -13.86 -9.78
N ASN A 52 -2.26 -14.16 -9.76
CA ASN A 52 -3.06 -14.27 -10.97
C ASN A 52 -3.49 -12.87 -11.47
N LEU A 53 -3.93 -12.81 -12.73
CA LEU A 53 -4.35 -11.56 -13.36
C LEU A 53 -5.63 -10.98 -12.73
N GLU A 54 -6.52 -11.83 -12.22
CA GLU A 54 -7.76 -11.44 -11.57
C GLU A 54 -7.51 -10.57 -10.33
N LYS A 55 -6.62 -11.00 -9.43
CA LYS A 55 -6.25 -10.24 -8.23
C LYS A 55 -5.59 -8.90 -8.54
N TRP A 56 -4.74 -8.87 -9.58
CA TRP A 56 -4.15 -7.63 -10.06
C TRP A 56 -5.23 -6.67 -10.60
N ASN A 57 -6.13 -7.18 -11.43
CA ASN A 57 -7.20 -6.37 -12.00
C ASN A 57 -8.14 -5.82 -10.92
N ALA A 58 -8.44 -6.59 -9.87
CA ALA A 58 -9.24 -6.10 -8.73
C ALA A 58 -8.60 -4.86 -8.08
N VAL A 59 -7.28 -4.86 -7.89
CA VAL A 59 -6.56 -3.69 -7.36
C VAL A 59 -6.65 -2.50 -8.32
N ILE A 60 -6.44 -2.73 -9.62
CA ILE A 60 -6.55 -1.68 -10.65
C ILE A 60 -7.97 -1.10 -10.72
N GLU A 61 -9.00 -1.94 -10.62
CA GLU A 61 -10.40 -1.52 -10.61
C GLU A 61 -10.72 -0.66 -9.38
N LYS A 62 -10.25 -1.05 -8.19
CA LYS A 62 -10.41 -0.22 -6.98
C LYS A 62 -9.64 1.10 -7.08
N MET A 63 -8.45 1.12 -7.68
CA MET A 63 -7.74 2.39 -7.95
C MET A 63 -8.54 3.31 -8.86
N ASN A 64 -9.13 2.76 -9.92
CA ASN A 64 -9.93 3.54 -10.87
C ASN A 64 -11.23 4.04 -10.23
N SER A 65 -11.88 3.25 -9.36
CA SER A 65 -13.15 3.64 -8.75
C SER A 65 -13.03 4.80 -7.75
N ILE A 66 -11.85 5.00 -7.16
CA ILE A 66 -11.57 6.11 -6.23
C ILE A 66 -10.90 7.30 -6.94
N ASP A 67 -10.77 7.26 -8.27
CA ASP A 67 -10.04 8.25 -9.06
C ASP A 67 -8.62 8.52 -8.52
N PHE A 68 -7.91 7.44 -8.16
CA PHE A 68 -6.61 7.46 -7.48
C PHE A 68 -5.63 8.51 -8.01
N TRP A 69 -5.60 8.69 -9.32
CA TRP A 69 -4.65 9.55 -10.02
C TRP A 69 -4.86 11.05 -9.80
N ASN A 70 -6.02 11.45 -9.27
CA ASN A 70 -6.40 12.84 -9.00
C ASN A 70 -6.50 13.14 -7.49
N ILE A 71 -6.29 12.14 -6.63
CA ILE A 71 -6.25 12.34 -5.19
C ILE A 71 -4.99 13.15 -4.82
N GLY A 72 -5.12 14.10 -3.89
CA GLY A 72 -3.98 14.85 -3.37
C GLY A 72 -2.98 13.91 -2.67
N THR A 73 -1.69 14.06 -2.99
CA THR A 73 -0.63 13.21 -2.44
C THR A 73 -0.57 13.22 -0.92
N HIS A 74 -0.65 14.40 -0.30
CA HIS A 74 -0.68 14.56 1.14
C HIS A 74 -2.11 14.85 1.59
N ASP A 75 -2.44 14.43 2.81
CA ASP A 75 -3.62 14.94 3.49
C ASP A 75 -3.40 16.42 3.83
N GLU A 76 -4.43 17.24 3.65
CA GLU A 76 -4.43 18.61 4.16
C GLU A 76 -4.54 18.63 5.69
N ASN A 77 -5.13 17.58 6.28
CA ASN A 77 -5.26 17.40 7.71
C ASN A 77 -4.05 16.64 8.26
N ILE A 78 -3.11 17.38 8.85
CA ILE A 78 -1.95 16.78 9.53
C ILE A 78 -2.42 16.20 10.87
N ILE A 79 -2.43 14.88 10.95
CA ILE A 79 -2.62 14.12 12.19
C ILE A 79 -1.24 13.65 12.65
N LEU A 80 -0.89 13.96 13.91
CA LEU A 80 0.45 13.69 14.47
C LEU A 80 0.54 12.34 15.20
N ASP A 81 -0.58 11.64 15.34
CA ASP A 81 -0.69 10.38 16.05
C ASP A 81 -1.44 9.36 15.19
N GLY A 82 -1.14 8.08 15.37
CA GLY A 82 -1.64 7.00 14.52
C GLY A 82 -0.64 6.54 13.46
N GLU A 83 -1.16 5.91 12.43
CA GLU A 83 -0.38 5.06 11.51
C GLU A 83 -0.28 5.71 10.14
N GLU A 84 0.92 5.80 9.56
CA GLU A 84 1.08 6.34 8.21
C GLU A 84 0.92 5.22 7.17
N TRP A 85 -0.03 5.42 6.26
CA TRP A 85 -0.35 4.49 5.19
C TRP A 85 0.05 5.14 3.87
N ILE A 86 0.99 4.52 3.16
CA ILE A 86 1.54 5.02 1.91
C ILE A 86 1.19 4.04 0.79
N PHE A 87 0.50 4.52 -0.23
CA PHE A 87 0.25 3.76 -1.45
C PHE A 87 0.92 4.45 -2.63
N GLU A 88 1.71 3.69 -3.38
CA GLU A 88 2.43 4.17 -4.55
C GLU A 88 2.07 3.33 -5.77
N ALA A 89 1.90 3.97 -6.92
CA ALA A 89 1.69 3.28 -8.19
C ALA A 89 2.61 3.83 -9.29
N LEU A 90 3.14 2.93 -10.10
CA LEU A 90 3.83 3.21 -11.36
C LEU A 90 3.19 2.34 -12.45
N ILE A 91 2.31 2.93 -13.26
CA ILE A 91 1.53 2.23 -14.29
C ILE A 91 1.66 3.03 -15.58
N ASP A 92 2.01 2.38 -16.69
CA ASP A 92 2.17 3.00 -18.01
C ASP A 92 3.04 4.27 -18.02
N GLY A 93 4.09 4.28 -17.18
CA GLY A 93 5.00 5.42 -17.03
C GLY A 93 4.48 6.57 -16.17
N ARG A 94 3.23 6.51 -15.68
CA ARG A 94 2.67 7.46 -14.72
C ARG A 94 2.96 7.00 -13.29
N TYR A 95 3.63 7.86 -12.52
CA TYR A 95 3.86 7.66 -11.09
C TYR A 95 2.96 8.58 -10.27
N HIS A 96 2.38 8.04 -9.21
CA HIS A 96 1.65 8.81 -8.20
C HIS A 96 1.70 8.08 -6.86
N PHE A 97 1.65 8.83 -5.77
CA PHE A 97 1.54 8.28 -4.43
C PHE A 97 0.61 9.12 -3.56
N ILE A 98 0.05 8.45 -2.57
CA ILE A 98 -0.85 9.01 -1.57
C ILE A 98 -0.32 8.56 -0.21
N THR A 99 -0.21 9.49 0.74
CA THR A 99 0.02 9.21 2.16
C THR A 99 -1.14 9.75 3.00
N ARG A 100 -1.63 8.94 3.94
CA ARG A 100 -2.67 9.30 4.91
C ARG A 100 -2.31 8.77 6.29
N ASN A 101 -2.69 9.51 7.33
CA ASN A 101 -2.56 9.07 8.72
C ASN A 101 -3.89 8.44 9.16
N SER A 102 -3.86 7.16 9.54
CA SER A 102 -5.00 6.36 9.98
C SER A 102 -6.27 6.57 9.11
N PRO A 103 -6.18 6.35 7.79
CA PRO A 103 -7.27 6.66 6.84
C PRO A 103 -8.57 5.89 7.08
N ASP A 104 -8.49 4.75 7.78
CA ASP A 104 -9.63 3.96 8.23
C ASP A 104 -10.42 4.63 9.37
N HIS A 105 -9.78 5.54 10.11
CA HIS A 105 -10.38 6.35 11.18
C HIS A 105 -10.71 7.78 10.74
N TYR A 106 -9.99 8.32 9.74
CA TYR A 106 -10.09 9.72 9.30
C TYR A 106 -10.31 9.83 7.80
N ASP A 107 -11.52 10.27 7.40
CA ASP A 107 -11.99 10.65 6.05
C ASP A 107 -11.21 10.08 4.83
N GLY A 108 -10.87 8.79 4.90
CA GLY A 108 -9.97 8.12 3.95
C GLY A 108 -10.38 6.68 3.72
N LYS A 109 -11.64 6.33 4.02
CA LYS A 109 -12.16 4.97 3.99
C LYS A 109 -11.93 4.28 2.64
N ASP A 110 -12.21 4.97 1.54
CA ASP A 110 -11.99 4.43 0.19
C ASP A 110 -10.52 4.14 -0.12
N PHE A 111 -9.62 4.97 0.40
CA PHE A 111 -8.18 4.77 0.32
C PHE A 111 -7.70 3.62 1.22
N ALA A 112 -8.23 3.52 2.44
CA ALA A 112 -7.96 2.41 3.35
C ALA A 112 -8.39 1.07 2.74
N GLU A 113 -9.58 1.00 2.14
CA GLU A 113 -10.07 -0.19 1.44
C GLU A 113 -9.18 -0.61 0.26
N LEU A 114 -8.60 0.36 -0.47
CA LEU A 114 -7.62 0.07 -1.52
C LEU A 114 -6.34 -0.56 -0.95
N CYS A 115 -5.83 -0.02 0.16
CA CYS A 115 -4.66 -0.55 0.85
C CYS A 115 -4.91 -1.97 1.40
N ASP A 116 -6.05 -2.18 2.05
CA ASP A 116 -6.47 -3.48 2.58
C ASP A 116 -6.65 -4.51 1.47
N LEU A 117 -7.17 -4.10 0.32
CA LEU A 117 -7.29 -4.98 -0.84
C LEU A 117 -5.92 -5.52 -1.27
N VAL A 118 -4.85 -4.71 -1.26
CA VAL A 118 -3.49 -5.16 -1.59
C VAL A 118 -3.01 -6.23 -0.60
N VAL A 119 -3.28 -6.05 0.69
CA VAL A 119 -2.95 -7.03 1.74
C VAL A 119 -3.73 -8.33 1.51
N HIS A 120 -5.04 -8.21 1.25
CA HIS A 120 -5.94 -9.33 1.03
C HIS A 120 -5.51 -10.18 -0.18
N VAL A 121 -5.28 -9.57 -1.34
CA VAL A 121 -4.87 -10.31 -2.54
C VAL A 121 -3.51 -10.97 -2.38
N TYR A 122 -2.62 -10.44 -1.53
CA TYR A 122 -1.37 -11.10 -1.20
C TYR A 122 -1.57 -12.31 -0.27
N ASN A 123 -2.56 -12.32 0.62
CA ASN A 123 -2.71 -13.41 1.60
C ASN A 123 -3.48 -14.62 1.05
N GLU A 124 -4.40 -14.41 0.11
CA GLU A 124 -5.09 -15.50 -0.62
C GLU A 124 -4.20 -16.15 -1.68
#